data_AF-A0A4U1IUN4-F1
#
_entry.id   AF-A0A4U1IUN4-F1
#
_cell.length_a   1.000
_cell.length_b   1.000
_cell.length_c   1.000
_cell.angle_alpha   90.00
_cell.angle_beta   90.00
_cell.angle_gamma   90.00
#
_symmetry.space_group_name_H-M   'P 1'
#
loop_
_entity.id
_entity.type
_entity.pdbx_description
1 polymer ?
#
loop_
_entity_poly.entity_id
_entity_poly.type
_entity_poly.pdbx_seq_one_letter_code
_entity_poly.pdbx_strand_id
1 'polypeptide(L)'
;MAKPSSAPVLESRPAHIPVGPRLEAVLELAYRARRPVLLEGPTGIGKSDIVKKLADRLGISHVVLDLSLLEPPDLVGLPVIQEGRTRYAVPDILPQDGAGILMLEELNRAERYIQQPALQLLSARRLHGYELPPGWACFAAVNPETEGYHVTPLDKALRARFLSLPVRADRPNWLAWAQVNDVHPGVIAIAQAHERVLDDVPPRTWTYVSHLLKTLRPDEIENVGLLRDALSGYLPTSWIELVVSSRGVWSSRLPFDVRALLADYDRRADLSRAVRGFAEAGQTDRLDEITTRLVRLLEGPEAGVLAAERQITLASFEALLADLPGDQRDKLVEALGRNPTATSLLEVRPEELCERYANSPAQRKLHAWAADPLKQHRVGLAVTALSSHLERQTKLAEVKRSNVVRASLGVLLAELPERWALDLVATCKRLGITPIRPG
;
A
#
# COMPACT_ATOMS: atom_id res chain seq x y z
N MET A 1 5.87 23.65 49.61
CA MET A 1 6.37 22.42 48.95
C MET A 1 5.59 22.21 47.68
N ALA A 2 6.19 22.57 46.53
CA ALA A 2 5.56 22.38 45.22
C ALA A 2 5.73 20.92 44.78
N LYS A 3 4.61 20.27 44.40
CA LYS A 3 4.64 18.94 43.77
C LYS A 3 5.37 19.04 42.43
N PRO A 4 6.30 18.13 42.10
CA PRO A 4 6.90 18.12 40.78
C PRO A 4 5.84 17.73 39.74
N SER A 5 5.77 18.56 38.70
CA SER A 5 4.99 18.33 37.49
C SER A 5 5.38 16.98 36.89
N SER A 6 4.40 16.09 36.73
CA SER A 6 4.56 14.85 35.96
C SER A 6 4.77 15.22 34.50
N ALA A 7 6.01 15.07 34.02
CA ALA A 7 6.33 15.13 32.60
C ALA A 7 5.44 14.10 31.86
N PRO A 8 4.97 14.41 30.64
CA PRO A 8 4.15 13.47 29.89
C PRO A 8 4.98 12.23 29.58
N VAL A 9 4.40 11.06 29.83
CA VAL A 9 4.95 9.76 29.42
C VAL A 9 5.05 9.76 27.89
N LEU A 10 6.24 10.05 27.38
CA LEU A 10 6.60 9.93 25.97
C LEU A 10 7.27 8.57 25.74
N GLU A 11 6.49 7.50 25.74
CA GLU A 11 6.90 6.22 25.17
C GLU A 11 5.78 5.62 24.33
N SER A 12 5.35 6.33 23.28
CA SER A 12 4.79 5.63 22.12
C SER A 12 5.97 5.04 21.36
N ARG A 13 6.11 3.70 21.34
CA ARG A 13 7.00 3.03 20.37
C ARG A 13 6.81 3.71 19.00
N PRO A 14 7.88 4.07 18.26
CA PRO A 14 7.72 4.64 16.94
C PRO A 14 6.83 3.70 16.12
N ALA A 15 5.70 4.23 15.63
CA ALA A 15 4.75 3.45 14.86
C ALA A 15 5.48 2.82 13.66
N HIS A 16 5.40 1.49 13.52
CA HIS A 16 5.99 0.78 12.39
C HIS A 16 5.49 1.41 11.09
N ILE A 17 6.42 1.87 10.27
CA ILE A 17 6.12 2.52 9.00
C ILE A 17 5.68 1.42 8.02
N PRO A 18 4.49 1.52 7.40
CA PRO A 18 4.08 0.56 6.40
C PRO A 18 5.02 0.63 5.19
N VAL A 19 5.42 -0.53 4.66
CA VAL A 19 6.21 -0.63 3.43
C VAL A 19 5.36 -0.15 2.26
N GLY A 20 5.59 1.09 1.83
CA GLY A 20 4.82 1.78 0.79
C GLY A 20 5.32 3.22 0.56
N PRO A 21 4.55 4.08 -0.11
CA PRO A 21 4.99 5.40 -0.58
C PRO A 21 5.58 6.31 0.50
N ARG A 22 5.05 6.23 1.74
CA ARG A 22 5.59 6.99 2.88
C ARG A 22 7.01 6.55 3.24
N LEU A 23 7.26 5.25 3.31
CA LEU A 23 8.60 4.72 3.58
C LEU A 23 9.55 5.09 2.44
N GLU A 24 9.11 4.96 1.19
CA GLU A 24 9.89 5.34 0.01
C GLU A 24 10.34 6.81 0.06
N ALA A 25 9.44 7.73 0.42
CA ALA A 25 9.77 9.15 0.58
C ALA A 25 10.79 9.41 1.72
N VAL A 26 10.68 8.67 2.83
CA VAL A 26 11.66 8.74 3.93
C VAL A 26 13.03 8.21 3.49
N LEU A 27 13.05 7.11 2.74
CA LEU A 27 14.27 6.52 2.19
C LEU A 27 14.94 7.46 1.17
N GLU A 28 14.17 8.13 0.32
CA GLU A 28 14.69 9.15 -0.60
C GLU A 28 15.31 10.33 0.16
N LEU A 29 14.64 10.81 1.21
CA LEU A 29 15.19 11.86 2.07
C LEU A 29 16.50 11.41 2.72
N ALA A 30 16.56 10.17 3.23
CA ALA A 30 17.76 9.61 3.83
C ALA A 30 18.92 9.48 2.82
N TYR A 31 18.63 9.03 1.59
CA TYR A 31 19.58 8.98 0.49
C TYR A 31 20.15 10.36 0.17
N ARG A 32 19.29 11.37 -0.03
CA ARG A 32 19.72 12.77 -0.31
C ARG A 32 20.53 13.36 0.85
N ALA A 33 20.17 13.03 2.09
CA ALA A 33 20.88 13.45 3.29
C ALA A 33 22.15 12.62 3.59
N ARG A 34 22.48 11.61 2.75
CA ARG A 34 23.61 10.68 2.94
C ARG A 34 23.60 10.01 4.32
N ARG A 35 22.41 9.74 4.85
CA ARG A 35 22.23 9.07 6.14
C ARG A 35 22.15 7.55 5.94
N PRO A 36 22.90 6.75 6.72
CA PRO A 36 22.73 5.31 6.70
C PRO A 36 21.39 4.94 7.33
N VAL A 37 20.68 4.00 6.70
CA VAL A 37 19.35 3.56 7.14
C VAL A 37 19.44 2.15 7.70
N LEU A 38 18.69 1.88 8.76
CA LEU A 38 18.47 0.55 9.29
C LEU A 38 16.97 0.25 9.27
N LEU A 39 16.55 -0.62 8.35
CA LEU A 39 15.17 -1.11 8.23
C LEU A 39 14.98 -2.32 9.15
N GLU A 40 14.11 -2.19 10.16
CA GLU A 40 13.82 -3.25 11.12
C GLU A 40 12.39 -3.78 10.94
N GLY A 41 12.24 -5.04 10.58
CA GLY A 41 10.93 -5.67 10.42
C GLY A 41 11.03 -7.12 9.94
N PRO A 42 9.95 -7.91 9.98
CA PRO A 42 9.99 -9.33 9.62
C PRO A 42 10.54 -9.61 8.21
N THR A 43 11.04 -10.83 7.97
CA THR A 43 11.47 -11.24 6.63
C THR A 43 10.26 -11.36 5.69
N GLY A 44 10.46 -11.09 4.39
CA GLY A 44 9.40 -11.26 3.38
C GLY A 44 8.31 -10.19 3.34
N ILE A 45 8.49 -9.04 4.02
CA ILE A 45 7.55 -7.89 3.99
C ILE A 45 7.85 -6.87 2.88
N GLY A 46 8.88 -7.10 2.04
CA GLY A 46 9.25 -6.20 0.93
C GLY A 46 10.25 -5.08 1.25
N LYS A 47 11.10 -5.23 2.29
CA LYS A 47 12.12 -4.22 2.66
C LYS A 47 13.12 -3.94 1.54
N SER A 48 13.62 -4.99 0.90
CA SER A 48 14.60 -4.88 -0.18
C SER A 48 13.94 -4.43 -1.48
N ASP A 49 12.73 -4.90 -1.75
CA ASP A 49 11.96 -4.51 -2.95
C ASP A 49 11.67 -3.01 -2.97
N ILE A 50 11.32 -2.40 -1.82
CA ILE A 50 11.06 -0.96 -1.78
C ILE A 50 12.33 -0.12 -1.95
N VAL A 51 13.49 -0.60 -1.49
CA VAL A 51 14.77 0.06 -1.72
C VAL A 51 15.17 -0.04 -3.20
N LYS A 52 14.96 -1.20 -3.82
CA LYS A 52 15.16 -1.39 -5.26
C LYS A 52 14.24 -0.48 -6.08
N LYS A 53 12.94 -0.43 -5.75
CA LYS A 53 11.96 0.46 -6.40
C LYS A 53 12.39 1.92 -6.34
N LEU A 54 12.89 2.37 -5.18
CA LEU A 54 13.42 3.71 -5.01
C LEU A 54 14.62 3.95 -5.94
N ALA A 55 15.59 3.03 -5.98
CA ALA A 55 16.77 3.16 -6.83
C ALA A 55 16.41 3.24 -8.32
N ASP A 56 15.50 2.36 -8.78
CA ASP A 56 14.98 2.36 -10.15
C ASP A 56 14.31 3.70 -10.50
N ARG A 57 13.48 4.24 -9.59
CA ARG A 57 12.82 5.55 -9.80
C ARG A 57 13.81 6.71 -9.86
N LEU A 58 14.87 6.68 -9.05
CA LEU A 58 15.89 7.72 -9.03
C LEU A 58 16.90 7.56 -10.18
N GLY A 59 16.87 6.46 -10.92
CA GLY A 59 17.86 6.16 -11.97
C GLY A 59 19.27 5.96 -11.41
N ILE A 60 19.38 5.37 -10.22
CA ILE A 60 20.66 5.09 -9.54
C ILE A 60 20.85 3.58 -9.35
N SER A 61 22.10 3.16 -9.14
CA SER A 61 22.43 1.75 -8.95
C SER A 61 21.89 1.18 -7.64
N HIS A 62 21.61 -0.12 -7.61
CA HIS A 62 21.25 -0.86 -6.41
C HIS A 62 22.11 -2.12 -6.31
N VAL A 63 22.92 -2.23 -5.27
CA VAL A 63 23.78 -3.39 -5.00
C VAL A 63 23.35 -4.00 -3.68
N VAL A 64 23.17 -5.32 -3.65
CA VAL A 64 22.73 -6.06 -2.46
C VAL A 64 23.84 -7.00 -2.01
N LEU A 65 24.15 -6.95 -0.71
CA LEU A 65 25.05 -7.88 -0.03
C LEU A 65 24.26 -8.62 1.05
N ASP A 66 24.07 -9.92 0.89
CA ASP A 66 23.55 -10.78 1.96
C ASP A 66 24.69 -11.14 2.90
N LEU A 67 24.77 -10.45 4.03
CA LEU A 67 25.87 -10.60 4.99
C LEU A 67 25.89 -11.98 5.67
N SER A 68 24.79 -12.74 5.61
CA SER A 68 24.73 -14.09 6.17
C SER A 68 25.42 -15.13 5.28
N LEU A 69 25.74 -14.77 4.03
CA LEU A 69 26.38 -15.64 3.04
C LEU A 69 27.85 -15.27 2.79
N LEU A 70 28.35 -14.17 3.37
CA LEU A 70 29.70 -13.67 3.11
C LEU A 70 30.74 -14.20 4.08
N GLU A 71 31.95 -14.38 3.58
CA GLU A 71 33.18 -14.49 4.36
C GLU A 71 33.90 -13.13 4.42
N PRO A 72 34.87 -12.92 5.35
CA PRO A 72 35.54 -11.63 5.49
C PRO A 72 36.19 -11.12 4.19
N PRO A 73 36.84 -11.95 3.35
CA PRO A 73 37.42 -11.50 2.09
C PRO A 73 36.40 -10.94 1.11
N ASP A 74 35.16 -11.42 1.12
CA ASP A 74 34.11 -10.98 0.19
C ASP A 74 33.65 -9.55 0.46
N LEU A 75 33.83 -9.07 1.69
CA LEU A 75 33.48 -7.71 2.09
C LEU A 75 34.71 -6.80 2.25
N VAL A 76 35.77 -7.30 2.89
CA VAL A 76 36.96 -6.51 3.24
C VAL A 76 38.01 -6.53 2.13
N GLY A 77 38.03 -7.59 1.32
CA GLY A 77 39.06 -7.84 0.33
C GLY A 77 40.16 -8.78 0.80
N LEU A 78 40.94 -9.30 -0.15
CA LEU A 78 42.10 -10.14 0.14
C LEU A 78 43.35 -9.27 0.37
N PRO A 79 44.18 -9.60 1.38
CA PRO A 79 45.45 -8.90 1.59
C PRO A 79 46.42 -9.19 0.45
N VAL A 80 46.95 -8.14 -0.16
CA VAL A 80 47.98 -8.17 -1.20
C VAL A 80 49.17 -7.33 -0.78
N ILE A 81 50.38 -7.76 -1.16
CA ILE A 81 51.60 -7.00 -0.88
C ILE A 81 51.85 -6.04 -2.03
N GLN A 82 51.81 -4.73 -1.76
CA GLN A 82 52.15 -3.69 -2.71
C GLN A 82 53.18 -2.75 -2.09
N GLU A 83 54.32 -2.56 -2.77
CA GLU A 83 55.42 -1.70 -2.30
C GLU A 83 55.91 -2.06 -0.88
N GLY A 84 55.96 -3.36 -0.55
CA GLY A 84 56.36 -3.83 0.77
C GLY A 84 55.35 -3.56 1.90
N ARG A 85 54.13 -3.12 1.57
CA ARG A 85 53.04 -2.89 2.53
C ARG A 85 51.83 -3.77 2.21
N THR A 86 51.11 -4.19 3.23
CA THR A 86 49.82 -4.87 3.07
C THR A 86 48.77 -3.85 2.61
N ARG A 87 48.15 -4.11 1.46
CA ARG A 87 46.94 -3.44 0.98
C ARG A 87 45.85 -4.49 0.81
N TYR A 88 44.59 -4.06 0.75
CA TYR A 88 43.46 -4.96 0.53
C TYR A 88 42.95 -4.77 -0.90
N ALA A 89 42.86 -5.86 -1.65
CA ALA A 89 42.25 -5.87 -2.97
C ALA A 89 40.74 -5.74 -2.81
N VAL A 90 40.17 -4.62 -3.27
CA VAL A 90 38.75 -4.30 -3.09
C VAL A 90 37.90 -5.30 -3.88
N PRO A 91 36.90 -5.96 -3.25
CA PRO A 91 35.95 -6.82 -3.95
C PRO A 91 35.22 -6.06 -5.07
N ASP A 92 35.01 -6.71 -6.21
CA ASP A 92 34.36 -6.13 -7.39
C ASP A 92 32.90 -5.75 -7.16
N ILE A 93 32.23 -6.43 -6.22
CA ILE A 93 30.86 -6.15 -5.79
C ILE A 93 30.73 -4.78 -5.10
N LEU A 94 31.82 -4.22 -4.57
CA LEU A 94 31.79 -2.89 -3.96
C LEU A 94 31.90 -1.81 -5.04
N PRO A 95 31.04 -0.78 -5.00
CA PRO A 95 30.99 0.23 -6.04
C PRO A 95 32.21 1.14 -6.05
N GLN A 96 32.71 1.48 -7.24
CA GLN A 96 33.91 2.32 -7.40
C GLN A 96 33.59 3.76 -7.82
N ASP A 97 32.46 3.99 -8.49
CA ASP A 97 32.03 5.30 -8.97
C ASP A 97 30.49 5.42 -9.03
N GLY A 98 29.99 6.51 -9.61
CA GLY A 98 28.57 6.71 -9.83
C GLY A 98 27.77 6.98 -8.56
N ALA A 99 26.47 6.66 -8.63
CA ALA A 99 25.52 6.88 -7.55
C ALA A 99 24.63 5.64 -7.36
N GLY A 100 24.28 5.33 -6.12
CA GLY A 100 23.49 4.14 -5.82
C GLY A 100 23.19 3.92 -4.34
N ILE A 101 22.49 2.84 -4.06
CA ILE A 101 22.23 2.34 -2.72
C ILE A 101 22.93 0.99 -2.57
N LEU A 102 23.82 0.91 -1.57
CA LEU A 102 24.41 -0.35 -1.13
C LEU A 102 23.56 -0.90 0.00
N MET A 103 22.84 -1.98 -0.27
CA MET A 103 21.93 -2.65 0.66
C MET A 103 22.64 -3.81 1.36
N LEU A 104 22.69 -3.79 2.69
CA LEU A 104 23.24 -4.86 3.51
C LEU A 104 22.10 -5.65 4.15
N GLU A 105 21.86 -6.87 3.68
CA GLU A 105 20.82 -7.75 4.19
C GLU A 105 21.32 -8.63 5.32
N GLU A 106 20.39 -9.05 6.18
CA GLU A 106 20.62 -10.00 7.27
C GLU A 106 21.76 -9.58 8.22
N LEU A 107 21.92 -8.27 8.44
CA LEU A 107 23.01 -7.69 9.23
C LEU A 107 23.11 -8.31 10.63
N ASN A 108 21.98 -8.49 11.31
CA ASN A 108 21.97 -9.08 12.65
C ASN A 108 21.93 -10.62 12.66
N ARG A 109 21.93 -11.29 11.51
CA ARG A 109 22.13 -12.74 11.40
C ARG A 109 23.54 -13.13 10.96
N ALA A 110 24.28 -12.20 10.36
CA ALA A 110 25.67 -12.41 9.98
C ALA A 110 26.56 -12.71 11.20
N GLU A 111 27.65 -13.44 10.98
CA GLU A 111 28.64 -13.71 12.01
C GLU A 111 29.31 -12.42 12.50
N ARG A 112 29.71 -12.37 13.79
CA ARG A 112 30.24 -11.13 14.40
C ARG A 112 31.42 -10.53 13.64
N TYR A 113 32.27 -11.37 13.05
CA TYR A 113 33.44 -10.93 12.29
C TYR A 113 33.09 -10.30 10.92
N ILE A 114 31.88 -10.55 10.38
CA ILE A 114 31.32 -9.87 9.20
C ILE A 114 30.54 -8.62 9.63
N GLN A 115 29.84 -8.69 10.77
CA GLN A 115 29.06 -7.56 11.28
C GLN A 115 29.92 -6.33 11.54
N GLN A 116 31.10 -6.49 12.14
CA GLN A 116 31.99 -5.36 12.44
C GLN A 116 32.41 -4.56 11.21
N PRO A 117 32.99 -5.15 10.15
CA PRO A 117 33.29 -4.43 8.92
C PRO A 117 32.03 -3.87 8.26
N ALA A 118 30.92 -4.60 8.23
CA ALA A 118 29.66 -4.07 7.68
C ALA A 118 29.20 -2.79 8.40
N LEU A 119 29.27 -2.76 9.74
CA LEU A 119 28.94 -1.58 10.54
C LEU A 119 29.92 -0.42 10.31
N GLN A 120 31.20 -0.71 10.09
CA GLN A 120 32.18 0.29 9.70
C GLN A 120 31.86 0.88 8.32
N LEU A 121 31.54 0.04 7.33
CA LEU A 121 31.15 0.49 6.00
C LEU A 121 29.88 1.34 6.04
N LEU A 122 28.88 0.91 6.82
CA LEU A 122 27.63 1.64 7.00
C LEU A 122 27.83 3.02 7.63
N SER A 123 28.64 3.12 8.69
CA SER A 123 28.76 4.34 9.50
C SER A 123 29.87 5.29 9.02
N ALA A 124 31.03 4.75 8.67
CA ALA A 124 32.21 5.51 8.26
C ALA A 124 32.41 5.53 6.74
N ARG A 125 31.59 4.80 5.96
CA ARG A 125 31.67 4.72 4.50
C ARG A 125 33.04 4.21 4.01
N ARG A 126 33.72 3.42 4.83
CA ARG A 126 35.09 2.99 4.58
C ARG A 126 35.34 1.58 5.08
N LEU A 127 36.20 0.86 4.36
CA LEU A 127 36.78 -0.41 4.76
C LEU A 127 38.26 -0.40 4.40
N HIS A 128 39.13 -0.34 5.41
CA HIS A 128 40.57 -0.21 5.19
C HIS A 128 40.91 0.95 4.23
N GLY A 129 41.44 0.63 3.04
CA GLY A 129 41.76 1.62 2.00
C GLY A 129 40.61 1.98 1.06
N TYR A 130 39.49 1.25 1.12
CA TYR A 130 38.30 1.52 0.32
C TYR A 130 37.42 2.59 0.96
N GLU A 131 36.88 3.49 0.14
CA GLU A 131 35.90 4.50 0.51
C GLU A 131 34.72 4.45 -0.45
N LEU A 132 33.51 4.36 0.11
CA LEU A 132 32.27 4.29 -0.66
C LEU A 132 32.06 5.61 -1.43
N PRO A 133 31.87 5.57 -2.76
CA PRO A 133 31.86 6.78 -3.58
C PRO A 133 30.79 7.79 -3.11
N PRO A 134 31.03 9.11 -3.19
CA PRO A 134 30.15 10.14 -2.64
C PRO A 134 28.68 10.01 -3.09
N GLY A 135 28.47 9.53 -4.32
CA GLY A 135 27.15 9.27 -4.92
C GLY A 135 26.36 8.12 -4.28
N TRP A 136 26.95 7.33 -3.39
CA TRP A 136 26.30 6.18 -2.76
C TRP A 136 25.82 6.44 -1.32
N ALA A 137 24.83 5.66 -0.90
CA ALA A 137 24.38 5.57 0.50
C ALA A 137 24.23 4.11 0.92
N CYS A 138 24.52 3.79 2.18
CA CYS A 138 24.39 2.43 2.71
C CYS A 138 23.08 2.27 3.47
N PHE A 139 22.24 1.33 3.06
CA PHE A 139 21.05 0.91 3.80
C PHE A 139 21.28 -0.51 4.32
N ALA A 140 20.63 -0.87 5.43
CA ALA A 140 20.68 -2.21 5.98
C ALA A 140 19.29 -2.70 6.38
N ALA A 141 19.08 -4.01 6.34
CA ALA A 141 17.89 -4.67 6.86
C ALA A 141 18.26 -5.61 8.01
N VAL A 142 17.44 -5.59 9.05
CA VAL A 142 17.51 -6.51 10.19
C VAL A 142 16.15 -7.13 10.48
N ASN A 143 16.17 -8.36 10.98
CA ASN A 143 14.97 -9.00 11.50
C ASN A 143 14.78 -8.62 12.97
N PRO A 144 13.54 -8.48 13.45
CA PRO A 144 13.27 -8.11 14.83
C PRO A 144 13.71 -9.22 15.80
N GLU A 145 14.13 -8.81 16.99
CA GLU A 145 14.45 -9.70 18.11
C GLU A 145 13.15 -10.33 18.66
N THR A 146 12.69 -11.40 18.02
CA THR A 146 11.46 -12.12 18.36
C THR A 146 11.73 -13.62 18.46
N GLU A 147 10.87 -14.35 19.19
CA GLU A 147 10.96 -15.80 19.34
C GLU A 147 10.88 -16.46 17.95
N GLY A 148 12.01 -17.00 17.48
CA GLY A 148 12.11 -17.69 16.19
C GLY A 148 13.25 -17.23 15.28
N TYR A 149 13.83 -16.04 15.50
CA TYR A 149 14.97 -15.58 14.72
C TYR A 149 16.27 -15.68 15.53
N HIS A 150 17.25 -16.42 14.99
CA HIS A 150 18.63 -16.41 15.50
C HIS A 150 19.29 -15.08 15.09
N VAL A 151 19.21 -14.09 15.96
CA VAL A 151 19.81 -12.76 15.74
C VAL A 151 20.82 -12.44 16.83
N THR A 152 21.90 -11.76 16.44
CA THR A 152 22.82 -11.09 17.35
C THR A 152 22.36 -9.64 17.51
N PRO A 153 21.87 -9.22 18.70
CA PRO A 153 21.39 -7.86 18.91
C PRO A 153 22.47 -6.82 18.59
N LEU A 154 22.08 -5.79 17.82
CA LEU A 154 22.90 -4.60 17.67
C LEU A 154 22.76 -3.75 18.94
N ASP A 155 23.89 -3.43 19.58
CA ASP A 155 23.87 -2.59 20.78
C ASP A 155 23.35 -1.17 20.49
N LYS A 156 22.95 -0.47 21.56
CA LYS A 156 22.34 0.86 21.48
C LYS A 156 23.26 1.90 20.83
N ALA A 157 24.57 1.82 21.05
CA ALA A 157 25.54 2.76 20.50
C ALA A 157 25.75 2.53 18.99
N LEU A 158 25.71 1.27 18.53
CA LEU A 158 25.68 0.92 17.13
C LEU A 158 24.41 1.44 16.46
N ARG A 159 23.23 1.11 17.01
CA ARG A 159 21.93 1.56 16.47
C ARG A 159 21.82 3.10 16.38
N ALA A 160 22.44 3.84 17.29
CA ALA A 160 22.43 5.31 17.30
C ALA A 160 23.15 5.97 16.10
N ARG A 161 23.95 5.20 15.35
CA ARG A 161 24.64 5.70 14.13
C ARG A 161 23.73 5.70 12.89
N PHE A 162 22.52 5.17 13.01
CA PHE A 162 21.61 4.93 11.89
C PHE A 162 20.31 5.72 12.02
N LEU A 163 19.69 6.01 10.88
CA LEU A 163 18.26 6.28 10.82
C LEU A 163 17.53 4.94 10.95
N SER A 164 17.18 4.57 12.18
CA SER A 164 16.45 3.34 12.49
C SER A 164 14.96 3.50 12.18
N LEU A 165 14.47 2.72 11.22
CA LEU A 165 13.10 2.74 10.73
C LEU A 165 12.44 1.38 11.00
N PRO A 166 11.61 1.26 12.07
CA PRO A 166 10.78 0.09 12.24
C PRO A 166 9.72 0.07 11.14
N VAL A 167 9.56 -1.07 10.46
CA VAL A 167 8.69 -1.24 9.29
C VAL A 167 7.79 -2.45 9.42
N ARG A 168 6.63 -2.41 8.73
CA ARG A 168 5.66 -3.51 8.67
C ARG A 168 5.11 -3.67 7.27
N ALA A 169 4.52 -4.83 6.97
CA ALA A 169 3.78 -5.03 5.75
C ALA A 169 2.64 -4.00 5.62
N ASP A 170 2.33 -3.60 4.39
CA ASP A 170 1.21 -2.73 4.09
C ASP A 170 0.20 -3.44 3.19
N ARG A 171 -0.94 -3.82 3.77
CA ARG A 171 -2.00 -4.56 3.06
C ARG A 171 -2.54 -3.79 1.85
N PRO A 172 -2.87 -2.49 1.93
CA PRO A 172 -3.35 -1.76 0.76
C PRO A 172 -2.34 -1.73 -0.40
N ASN A 173 -1.06 -1.43 -0.14
CA ASN A 173 -0.03 -1.43 -1.18
C ASN A 173 0.22 -2.84 -1.72
N TRP A 174 0.26 -3.87 -0.87
CA TRP A 174 0.43 -5.24 -1.32
C TRP A 174 -0.76 -5.73 -2.16
N LEU A 175 -2.00 -5.40 -1.78
CA LEU A 175 -3.18 -5.71 -2.57
C LEU A 175 -3.12 -5.01 -3.93
N ALA A 176 -2.81 -3.72 -3.99
CA ALA A 176 -2.65 -3.00 -5.25
C ALA A 176 -1.59 -3.63 -6.15
N TRP A 177 -0.44 -4.01 -5.58
CA TRP A 177 0.61 -4.76 -6.29
C TRP A 177 0.11 -6.13 -6.76
N ALA A 178 -0.60 -6.89 -5.91
CA ALA A 178 -1.10 -8.22 -6.21
C ALA A 178 -2.10 -8.23 -7.37
N GLN A 179 -2.92 -7.17 -7.46
CA GLN A 179 -3.88 -6.97 -8.56
C GLN A 179 -3.20 -6.82 -9.93
N VAL A 180 -1.94 -6.38 -9.99
CA VAL A 180 -1.22 -6.13 -11.26
C VAL A 180 -0.06 -7.09 -11.53
N ASN A 181 0.30 -7.94 -10.56
CA ASN A 181 1.42 -8.89 -10.66
C ASN A 181 0.96 -10.34 -10.72
N ASP A 182 -0.23 -10.57 -11.29
CA ASP A 182 -0.76 -11.91 -11.53
C ASP A 182 -0.72 -12.76 -10.24
N VAL A 183 -1.29 -12.26 -9.14
CA VAL A 183 -1.50 -13.06 -7.92
C VAL A 183 -2.81 -13.82 -8.06
N HIS A 184 -2.84 -15.06 -7.58
CA HIS A 184 -4.01 -15.93 -7.70
C HIS A 184 -5.27 -15.27 -7.08
N PRO A 185 -6.42 -15.24 -7.77
CA PRO A 185 -7.62 -14.53 -7.31
C PRO A 185 -8.11 -14.95 -5.92
N GLY A 186 -7.98 -16.24 -5.57
CA GLY A 186 -8.32 -16.74 -4.24
C GLY A 186 -7.46 -16.14 -3.12
N VAL A 187 -6.16 -15.90 -3.39
CA VAL A 187 -5.24 -15.27 -2.43
C VAL A 187 -5.59 -13.79 -2.26
N ILE A 188 -5.84 -13.07 -3.36
CA ILE A 188 -6.28 -11.68 -3.33
C ILE A 188 -7.58 -11.55 -2.53
N ALA A 189 -8.56 -12.43 -2.80
CA ALA A 189 -9.83 -12.45 -2.09
C ALA A 189 -9.63 -12.58 -0.57
N ILE A 190 -8.87 -13.58 -0.12
CA ILE A 190 -8.60 -13.78 1.31
C ILE A 190 -7.94 -12.54 1.91
N ALA A 191 -6.95 -11.98 1.23
CA ALA A 191 -6.27 -10.79 1.73
C ALA A 191 -7.16 -9.54 1.75
N GLN A 192 -8.14 -9.42 0.86
CA GLN A 192 -9.15 -8.36 0.89
C GLN A 192 -10.09 -8.51 2.10
N ALA A 193 -10.52 -9.75 2.39
CA ALA A 193 -11.50 -10.06 3.44
C ALA A 193 -10.92 -10.01 4.85
N HIS A 194 -9.60 -10.13 5.01
CA HIS A 194 -8.98 -10.23 6.32
C HIS A 194 -7.86 -9.21 6.53
N GLU A 195 -8.06 -8.27 7.46
CA GLU A 195 -7.14 -7.15 7.68
C GLU A 195 -5.74 -7.57 8.17
N ARG A 196 -5.69 -8.64 8.97
CA ARG A 196 -4.45 -9.14 9.61
C ARG A 196 -3.68 -10.18 8.79
N VAL A 197 -4.14 -10.45 7.57
CA VAL A 197 -3.58 -11.49 6.68
C VAL A 197 -2.06 -11.39 6.50
N LEU A 198 -1.52 -10.16 6.45
CA LEU A 198 -0.10 -9.89 6.27
C LEU A 198 0.68 -9.71 7.59
N ASP A 199 -0.03 -9.58 8.71
CA ASP A 199 0.56 -9.57 10.04
C ASP A 199 0.86 -11.01 10.48
N ASP A 200 -0.05 -11.93 10.15
CA ASP A 200 0.05 -13.35 10.52
C ASP A 200 0.98 -14.12 9.56
N VAL A 201 0.94 -13.80 8.26
CA VAL A 201 1.71 -14.48 7.21
C VAL A 201 2.35 -13.45 6.28
N PRO A 202 3.68 -13.43 6.09
CA PRO A 202 4.34 -12.43 5.26
C PRO A 202 3.85 -12.40 3.80
N PRO A 203 3.84 -11.22 3.15
CA PRO A 203 3.55 -11.06 1.72
C PRO A 203 4.18 -12.10 0.79
N ARG A 204 5.46 -12.39 0.99
CA ARG A 204 6.21 -13.38 0.19
C ARG A 204 5.66 -14.81 0.32
N THR A 205 5.12 -15.19 1.47
CA THR A 205 4.54 -16.51 1.63
C THR A 205 3.23 -16.63 0.84
N TRP A 206 2.43 -15.56 0.79
CA TRP A 206 1.23 -15.51 -0.05
C TRP A 206 1.54 -15.56 -1.54
N THR A 207 2.69 -15.05 -2.00
CA THR A 207 3.10 -15.22 -3.41
C THR A 207 3.48 -16.67 -3.71
N TYR A 208 4.10 -17.39 -2.76
CA TYR A 208 4.35 -18.83 -2.91
C TYR A 208 3.05 -19.64 -2.99
N VAL A 209 2.09 -19.34 -2.11
CA VAL A 209 0.74 -19.94 -2.16
C VAL A 209 0.08 -19.65 -3.50
N SER A 210 0.16 -18.41 -3.99
CA SER A 210 -0.36 -18.03 -5.30
C SER A 210 0.25 -18.87 -6.43
N HIS A 211 1.57 -19.05 -6.46
CA HIS A 211 2.23 -19.89 -7.46
C HIS A 211 1.75 -21.34 -7.38
N LEU A 212 1.67 -21.90 -6.16
CA LEU A 212 1.19 -23.26 -5.95
C LEU A 212 -0.23 -23.44 -6.49
N LEU A 213 -1.17 -22.55 -6.11
CA LEU A 213 -2.56 -22.64 -6.55
C LEU A 213 -2.70 -22.56 -8.08
N LYS A 214 -1.85 -21.76 -8.73
CA LYS A 214 -1.83 -21.63 -10.20
C LYS A 214 -1.32 -22.86 -10.94
N THR A 215 -0.56 -23.72 -10.27
CA THR A 215 -0.03 -24.95 -10.88
C THR A 215 -0.99 -26.14 -10.77
N LEU A 216 -2.05 -26.02 -9.97
CA LEU A 216 -3.00 -27.10 -9.74
C LEU A 216 -3.78 -27.46 -11.00
N ARG A 217 -3.91 -28.75 -11.26
CA ARG A 217 -4.83 -29.29 -12.27
C ARG A 217 -6.28 -29.32 -11.74
N PRO A 218 -7.30 -29.34 -12.61
CA PRO A 218 -8.69 -29.38 -12.19
C PRO A 218 -9.04 -30.53 -11.21
N ASP A 219 -8.47 -31.72 -11.42
CA ASP A 219 -8.64 -32.87 -10.52
C ASP A 219 -8.01 -32.66 -9.13
N GLU A 220 -6.90 -31.92 -9.08
CA GLU A 220 -6.18 -31.60 -7.85
C GLU A 220 -6.88 -30.52 -7.02
N ILE A 221 -7.58 -29.59 -7.68
CA ILE A 221 -8.39 -28.55 -7.00
C ILE A 221 -9.53 -29.17 -6.19
N GLU A 222 -10.11 -30.28 -6.66
CA GLU A 222 -11.17 -30.99 -5.93
C GLU A 222 -10.63 -31.88 -4.81
N ASN A 223 -9.34 -32.21 -4.83
CA ASN A 223 -8.71 -33.02 -3.80
C ASN A 223 -8.33 -32.18 -2.56
N VAL A 224 -9.30 -32.00 -1.67
CA VAL A 224 -9.14 -31.23 -0.42
C VAL A 224 -7.98 -31.72 0.45
N GLY A 225 -7.72 -33.04 0.48
CA GLY A 225 -6.60 -33.61 1.24
C GLY A 225 -5.26 -33.12 0.71
N LEU A 226 -5.07 -33.26 -0.61
CA LEU A 226 -3.87 -32.77 -1.30
C LEU A 226 -3.65 -31.26 -1.08
N LEU A 227 -4.72 -30.45 -1.20
CA LEU A 227 -4.62 -29.00 -0.98
C LEU A 227 -4.18 -28.67 0.45
N ARG A 228 -4.76 -29.33 1.45
CA ARG A 228 -4.37 -29.11 2.86
C ARG A 228 -2.91 -29.46 3.08
N ASP A 229 -2.48 -30.61 2.59
CA ASP A 229 -1.11 -31.10 2.75
C ASP A 229 -0.12 -30.13 2.06
N ALA A 230 -0.41 -29.72 0.82
CA ALA A 230 0.42 -28.80 0.06
C ALA A 230 0.51 -27.40 0.69
N LEU A 231 -0.59 -26.89 1.25
CA LEU A 231 -0.62 -25.56 1.87
C LEU A 231 -0.05 -25.55 3.29
N SER A 232 -0.03 -26.69 3.99
CA SER A 232 0.45 -26.80 5.37
C SER A 232 1.92 -26.42 5.56
N GLY A 233 2.74 -26.52 4.50
CA GLY A 233 4.12 -26.06 4.51
C GLY A 233 4.29 -24.53 4.52
N TYR A 234 3.24 -23.78 4.18
CA TYR A 234 3.28 -22.32 4.03
C TYR A 234 2.35 -21.57 5.00
N LEU A 235 1.20 -22.16 5.33
CA LEU A 235 0.11 -21.45 6.01
C LEU A 235 -0.27 -22.13 7.33
N PRO A 236 -0.62 -21.35 8.37
CA PRO A 236 -1.35 -21.85 9.52
C PRO A 236 -2.71 -22.47 9.14
N THR A 237 -3.18 -23.46 9.91
CA THR A 237 -4.43 -24.20 9.63
C THR A 237 -5.65 -23.30 9.38
N SER A 238 -5.79 -22.20 10.13
CA SER A 238 -6.89 -21.25 9.94
C SER A 238 -6.93 -20.65 8.53
N TRP A 239 -5.76 -20.33 7.98
CA TRP A 239 -5.63 -19.78 6.62
C TRP A 239 -5.82 -20.86 5.56
N ILE A 240 -5.35 -22.09 5.80
CA ILE A 240 -5.57 -23.22 4.88
C ILE A 240 -7.08 -23.44 4.65
N GLU A 241 -7.88 -23.47 5.72
CA GLU A 241 -9.31 -23.72 5.59
C GLU A 241 -10.04 -22.60 4.82
N LEU A 242 -9.59 -21.34 4.96
CA LEU A 242 -10.10 -20.22 4.17
C LEU A 242 -9.73 -20.34 2.69
N VAL A 243 -8.49 -20.73 2.38
CA VAL A 243 -8.07 -21.02 0.99
C VAL A 243 -8.93 -22.12 0.39
N VAL A 244 -8.99 -23.28 1.04
CA VAL A 244 -9.70 -24.47 0.55
C VAL A 244 -11.20 -24.22 0.38
N SER A 245 -11.83 -23.44 1.28
CA SER A 245 -13.25 -23.08 1.17
C SER A 245 -13.55 -22.11 0.03
N SER A 246 -12.56 -21.32 -0.41
CA SER A 246 -12.70 -20.38 -1.53
C SER A 246 -12.58 -21.00 -2.93
N ARG A 247 -12.32 -22.32 -3.03
CA ARG A 247 -12.01 -23.01 -4.30
C ARG A 247 -13.04 -22.83 -5.42
N GLY A 248 -14.32 -22.72 -5.06
CA GLY A 248 -15.40 -22.51 -6.03
C GLY A 248 -15.32 -21.18 -6.80
N VAL A 249 -14.48 -20.24 -6.35
CA VAL A 249 -14.36 -18.88 -6.92
C VAL A 249 -13.01 -18.68 -7.65
N TRP A 250 -12.20 -19.74 -7.78
CA TRP A 250 -10.87 -19.64 -8.39
C TRP A 250 -10.91 -19.53 -9.92
N SER A 251 -11.96 -20.04 -10.56
CA SER A 251 -12.15 -19.92 -12.01
C SER A 251 -12.73 -18.55 -12.38
N SER A 252 -12.24 -17.98 -13.48
CA SER A 252 -12.85 -16.79 -14.10
C SER A 252 -13.60 -17.19 -15.36
N ARG A 253 -14.80 -16.65 -15.56
CA ARG A 253 -15.57 -16.83 -16.80
C ARG A 253 -15.28 -15.73 -17.83
N LEU A 254 -14.37 -14.80 -17.50
CA LEU A 254 -14.11 -13.59 -18.26
C LEU A 254 -12.85 -13.77 -19.13
N PRO A 255 -12.88 -13.28 -20.38
CA PRO A 255 -11.74 -13.40 -21.30
C PRO A 255 -10.71 -12.29 -21.12
N PHE A 256 -10.81 -11.46 -20.08
CA PHE A 256 -9.95 -10.31 -19.85
C PHE A 256 -9.72 -10.05 -18.36
N ASP A 257 -8.68 -9.25 -18.06
CA ASP A 257 -8.45 -8.70 -16.72
C ASP A 257 -9.53 -7.65 -16.39
N VAL A 258 -10.35 -7.94 -15.37
CA VAL A 258 -11.44 -7.07 -14.92
C VAL A 258 -10.94 -5.70 -14.47
N ARG A 259 -9.72 -5.63 -13.93
CA ARG A 259 -9.13 -4.36 -13.48
C ARG A 259 -8.86 -3.40 -14.63
N ALA A 260 -8.56 -3.91 -15.83
CA ALA A 260 -8.37 -3.07 -17.01
C ALA A 260 -9.59 -2.19 -17.31
N LEU A 261 -10.79 -2.64 -16.91
CA LEU A 261 -12.03 -1.86 -17.03
C LEU A 261 -12.00 -0.54 -16.23
N LEU A 262 -11.16 -0.42 -15.19
CA LEU A 262 -11.02 0.80 -14.40
C LEU A 262 -9.92 1.74 -14.91
N ALA A 263 -8.95 1.22 -15.67
CA ALA A 263 -7.74 1.96 -16.04
C ALA A 263 -7.87 2.66 -17.40
N ASP A 264 -8.37 1.96 -18.42
CA ASP A 264 -8.35 2.43 -19.82
C ASP A 264 -9.57 1.99 -20.65
N TYR A 265 -10.69 1.64 -20.02
CA TYR A 265 -11.92 1.18 -20.69
C TYR A 265 -12.42 2.14 -21.78
N ASP A 266 -12.34 3.45 -21.54
CA ASP A 266 -12.71 4.51 -22.50
C ASP A 266 -11.87 4.48 -23.79
N ARG A 267 -10.68 3.85 -23.75
CA ARG A 267 -9.72 3.78 -24.86
C ARG A 267 -9.62 2.38 -25.47
N ARG A 268 -10.19 1.37 -24.81
CA ARG A 268 -10.10 -0.05 -25.20
C ARG A 268 -11.39 -0.54 -25.82
N ALA A 269 -11.46 -0.43 -27.14
CA ALA A 269 -12.63 -0.86 -27.93
C ALA A 269 -12.91 -2.37 -27.83
N ASP A 270 -11.89 -3.18 -27.57
CA ASP A 270 -12.01 -4.61 -27.30
C ASP A 270 -12.77 -4.90 -25.99
N LEU A 271 -12.43 -4.20 -24.91
CA LEU A 271 -13.10 -4.34 -23.61
C LEU A 271 -14.56 -3.88 -23.67
N SER A 272 -14.80 -2.70 -24.24
CA SER A 272 -16.18 -2.17 -24.33
C SER A 272 -17.08 -2.99 -25.24
N ARG A 273 -16.54 -3.58 -26.31
CA ARG A 273 -17.30 -4.52 -27.15
C ARG A 273 -17.63 -5.81 -26.41
N ALA A 274 -16.70 -6.32 -25.59
CA ALA A 274 -16.94 -7.52 -24.81
C ALA A 274 -18.04 -7.31 -23.75
N VAL A 275 -17.96 -6.22 -22.97
CA VAL A 275 -18.96 -5.91 -21.93
C VAL A 275 -20.35 -5.66 -22.54
N ARG A 276 -20.43 -4.86 -23.61
CA ARG A 276 -21.70 -4.65 -24.34
C ARG A 276 -22.25 -5.94 -24.92
N GLY A 277 -21.39 -6.78 -25.51
CA GLY A 277 -21.79 -8.09 -26.03
C GLY A 277 -22.39 -9.00 -24.95
N PHE A 278 -21.88 -8.96 -23.71
CA PHE A 278 -22.47 -9.71 -22.60
C PHE A 278 -23.86 -9.18 -22.22
N ALA A 279 -24.04 -7.86 -22.20
CA ALA A 279 -25.34 -7.22 -21.93
C ALA A 279 -26.37 -7.53 -23.03
N GLU A 280 -25.99 -7.39 -24.30
CA GLU A 280 -26.86 -7.68 -25.45
C GLU A 280 -27.24 -9.16 -25.53
N ALA A 281 -26.34 -10.07 -25.17
CA ALA A 281 -26.57 -11.51 -25.17
C ALA A 281 -27.25 -12.02 -23.89
N GLY A 282 -27.55 -11.16 -22.91
CA GLY A 282 -28.18 -11.56 -21.64
C GLY A 282 -27.30 -12.46 -20.75
N GLN A 283 -25.97 -12.37 -20.87
CA GLN A 283 -25.01 -13.16 -20.09
C GLN A 283 -24.82 -12.57 -18.67
N THR A 284 -25.86 -12.70 -17.85
CA THR A 284 -25.92 -12.10 -16.51
C THR A 284 -24.83 -12.63 -15.56
N ASP A 285 -24.47 -13.90 -15.68
CA ASP A 285 -23.41 -14.53 -14.89
C ASP A 285 -22.04 -13.85 -15.05
N ARG A 286 -21.71 -13.40 -16.27
CA ARG A 286 -20.46 -12.68 -16.56
C ARG A 286 -20.51 -11.24 -16.07
N LEU A 287 -21.63 -10.56 -16.24
CA LEU A 287 -21.83 -9.20 -15.74
C LEU A 287 -21.79 -9.15 -14.21
N ASP A 288 -22.37 -10.16 -13.56
CA ASP A 288 -22.32 -10.32 -12.10
C ASP A 288 -20.89 -10.63 -11.62
N GLU A 289 -20.11 -11.44 -12.36
CA GLU A 289 -18.69 -11.68 -12.06
C GLU A 289 -17.87 -10.39 -12.16
N ILE A 290 -18.04 -9.61 -13.24
CA ILE A 290 -17.39 -8.29 -13.41
C ILE A 290 -17.72 -7.40 -12.22
N THR A 291 -19.02 -7.26 -11.93
CA THR A 291 -19.51 -6.36 -10.90
C THR A 291 -19.02 -6.76 -9.52
N THR A 292 -19.11 -8.05 -9.18
CA THR A 292 -18.66 -8.56 -7.88
C THR A 292 -17.17 -8.32 -7.65
N ARG A 293 -16.34 -8.57 -8.66
CA ARG A 293 -14.88 -8.35 -8.57
C ARG A 293 -14.54 -6.85 -8.47
N LEU A 294 -15.21 -6.02 -9.25
CA LEU A 294 -15.00 -4.57 -9.22
C LEU A 294 -15.50 -3.94 -7.92
N VAL A 295 -16.68 -4.31 -7.41
CA VAL A 295 -17.20 -3.82 -6.11
C VAL A 295 -16.18 -4.11 -5.02
N ARG A 296 -15.68 -5.34 -4.93
CA ARG A 296 -14.70 -5.71 -3.89
C ARG A 296 -13.40 -4.92 -3.97
N LEU A 297 -12.90 -4.66 -5.19
CA LEU A 297 -11.72 -3.84 -5.40
C LEU A 297 -12.00 -2.37 -5.05
N LEU A 298 -13.15 -1.84 -5.48
CA LEU A 298 -13.55 -0.44 -5.29
C LEU A 298 -13.96 -0.12 -3.85
N GLU A 299 -14.39 -1.08 -3.04
CA GLU A 299 -14.61 -0.94 -1.59
C GLU A 299 -13.30 -1.10 -0.80
N GLY A 300 -12.36 -1.86 -1.36
CA GLY A 300 -11.07 -2.16 -0.74
C GLY A 300 -10.16 -0.94 -0.59
N PRO A 301 -9.26 -0.93 0.40
CA PRO A 301 -8.32 0.18 0.60
C PRO A 301 -7.28 0.30 -0.52
N GLU A 302 -7.07 -0.74 -1.32
CA GLU A 302 -6.20 -0.71 -2.50
C GLU A 302 -6.70 0.23 -3.60
N ALA A 303 -8.00 0.56 -3.63
CA ALA A 303 -8.55 1.48 -4.62
C ALA A 303 -7.85 2.85 -4.56
N GLY A 304 -7.53 3.34 -3.35
CA GLY A 304 -6.79 4.59 -3.19
C GLY A 304 -5.35 4.54 -3.72
N VAL A 305 -4.67 3.40 -3.56
CA VAL A 305 -3.32 3.18 -4.11
C VAL A 305 -3.38 3.14 -5.63
N LEU A 306 -4.31 2.36 -6.19
CA LEU A 306 -4.51 2.26 -7.64
C LEU A 306 -4.93 3.60 -8.26
N ALA A 307 -5.76 4.39 -7.58
CA ALA A 307 -6.11 5.75 -8.00
C ALA A 307 -4.87 6.67 -8.05
N ALA A 308 -4.01 6.63 -7.03
CA ALA A 308 -2.77 7.41 -7.00
C ALA A 308 -1.80 7.02 -8.14
N GLU A 309 -1.79 5.75 -8.53
CA GLU A 309 -0.99 5.22 -9.64
C GLU A 309 -1.68 5.34 -11.01
N ARG A 310 -2.82 6.03 -11.10
CA ARG A 310 -3.64 6.21 -12.31
C ARG A 310 -4.13 4.90 -12.95
N GLN A 311 -4.25 3.85 -12.15
CA GLN A 311 -4.84 2.56 -12.53
C GLN A 311 -6.37 2.53 -12.34
N ILE A 312 -6.95 3.61 -11.77
CA ILE A 312 -8.39 3.88 -11.75
C ILE A 312 -8.58 5.30 -12.26
N THR A 313 -9.41 5.47 -13.28
CA THR A 313 -9.78 6.80 -13.78
C THR A 313 -11.30 6.98 -13.81
N LEU A 314 -11.76 8.20 -13.51
CA LEU A 314 -13.20 8.49 -13.56
C LEU A 314 -13.76 8.40 -14.98
N ALA A 315 -12.95 8.68 -16.00
CA ALA A 315 -13.37 8.56 -17.40
C ALA A 315 -13.65 7.10 -17.80
N SER A 316 -12.72 6.19 -17.47
CA SER A 316 -12.91 4.75 -17.73
C SER A 316 -14.06 4.19 -16.90
N PHE A 317 -14.16 4.59 -15.63
CA PHE A 317 -15.26 4.18 -14.75
C PHE A 317 -16.63 4.64 -15.28
N GLU A 318 -16.78 5.91 -15.67
CA GLU A 318 -18.02 6.45 -16.23
C GLU A 318 -18.41 5.80 -17.57
N ALA A 319 -17.42 5.54 -18.44
CA ALA A 319 -17.64 4.81 -19.68
C ALA A 319 -18.12 3.38 -19.42
N LEU A 320 -17.55 2.69 -18.42
CA LEU A 320 -18.02 1.37 -18.00
C LEU A 320 -19.45 1.41 -17.46
N LEU A 321 -19.78 2.40 -16.61
CA LEU A 321 -21.14 2.56 -16.08
C LEU A 321 -22.17 2.74 -17.19
N ALA A 322 -21.82 3.41 -18.28
CA ALA A 322 -22.72 3.62 -19.42
C ALA A 322 -23.11 2.31 -20.12
N ASP A 323 -22.19 1.34 -20.15
CA ASP A 323 -22.38 0.05 -20.82
C ASP A 323 -22.96 -1.06 -19.90
N LEU A 324 -23.03 -0.82 -18.58
CA LEU A 324 -23.59 -1.77 -17.62
C LEU A 324 -25.09 -1.56 -17.38
N PRO A 325 -25.85 -2.64 -17.08
CA PRO A 325 -27.24 -2.52 -16.65
C PRO A 325 -27.37 -1.79 -15.30
N GLY A 326 -28.58 -1.30 -15.02
CA GLY A 326 -28.84 -0.36 -13.92
C GLY A 326 -28.44 -0.90 -12.54
N ASP A 327 -28.74 -2.17 -12.24
CA ASP A 327 -28.44 -2.77 -10.94
C ASP A 327 -26.93 -3.02 -10.74
N GLN A 328 -26.19 -3.42 -11.78
CA GLN A 328 -24.73 -3.52 -11.70
C GLN A 328 -24.09 -2.14 -11.55
N ARG A 329 -24.58 -1.15 -12.31
CA ARG A 329 -24.14 0.24 -12.25
C ARG A 329 -24.29 0.81 -10.85
N ASP A 330 -25.46 0.63 -10.23
CA ASP A 330 -25.73 1.15 -8.88
C ASP A 330 -24.78 0.55 -7.84
N LYS A 331 -24.50 -0.76 -7.88
CA LYS A 331 -23.52 -1.40 -6.99
C LYS A 331 -22.13 -0.77 -7.11
N LEU A 332 -21.65 -0.50 -8.33
CA LEU A 332 -20.34 0.13 -8.56
C LEU A 332 -20.31 1.59 -8.11
N VAL A 333 -21.38 2.34 -8.38
CA VAL A 333 -21.54 3.73 -7.93
C VAL A 333 -21.46 3.82 -6.41
N GLU A 334 -22.10 2.89 -5.71
CA GLU A 334 -22.06 2.80 -4.26
C GLU A 334 -20.68 2.42 -3.73
N ALA A 335 -20.06 1.38 -4.30
CA ALA A 335 -18.74 0.89 -3.93
C ALA A 335 -17.68 2.00 -3.99
N LEU A 336 -17.57 2.68 -5.14
CA LEU A 336 -16.61 3.77 -5.31
C LEU A 336 -17.01 5.01 -4.49
N GLY A 337 -18.29 5.37 -4.50
CA GLY A 337 -18.80 6.56 -3.82
C GLY A 337 -18.55 6.54 -2.31
N ARG A 338 -18.55 5.37 -1.68
CA ARG A 338 -18.34 5.21 -0.24
C ARG A 338 -16.89 4.90 0.15
N ASN A 339 -15.95 4.87 -0.80
CA ASN A 339 -14.56 4.54 -0.47
C ASN A 339 -13.76 5.78 -0.02
N PRO A 340 -13.32 5.87 1.25
CA PRO A 340 -12.55 7.02 1.74
C PRO A 340 -11.13 7.10 1.18
N THR A 341 -10.58 6.00 0.69
CA THR A 341 -9.22 5.94 0.11
C THR A 341 -9.19 6.46 -1.33
N ALA A 342 -10.30 6.42 -2.06
CA ALA A 342 -10.42 6.83 -3.46
C ALA A 342 -10.77 8.31 -3.64
N THR A 343 -10.86 9.08 -2.56
CA THR A 343 -11.24 10.51 -2.57
C THR A 343 -10.28 11.39 -3.37
N SER A 344 -9.03 10.95 -3.57
CA SER A 344 -8.03 11.60 -4.42
C SER A 344 -8.41 11.67 -5.91
N LEU A 345 -9.39 10.88 -6.35
CA LEU A 345 -9.94 10.94 -7.71
C LEU A 345 -10.72 12.23 -7.98
N LEU A 346 -11.18 12.92 -6.92
CA LEU A 346 -11.94 14.15 -7.06
C LEU A 346 -11.06 15.40 -7.06
N GLU A 347 -11.46 16.36 -7.88
CA GLU A 347 -10.86 17.70 -7.89
C GLU A 347 -11.41 18.60 -6.79
N VAL A 348 -12.61 18.32 -6.27
CA VAL A 348 -13.30 19.16 -5.27
C VAL A 348 -12.76 18.84 -3.89
N ARG A 349 -12.25 19.87 -3.21
CA ARG A 349 -11.69 19.73 -1.87
C ARG A 349 -12.79 19.76 -0.80
N PRO A 350 -12.68 18.98 0.29
CA PRO A 350 -13.63 19.01 1.40
C PRO A 350 -13.86 20.41 1.99
N GLU A 351 -12.83 21.24 2.03
CA GLU A 351 -12.88 22.61 2.56
C GLU A 351 -13.80 23.51 1.72
N GLU A 352 -13.87 23.29 0.41
CA GLU A 352 -14.79 24.01 -0.48
C GLU A 352 -16.24 23.66 -0.17
N LEU A 353 -16.51 22.44 0.31
CA LEU A 353 -17.85 21.95 0.65
C LEU A 353 -18.29 22.39 2.04
N CYS A 354 -17.37 22.55 2.99
CA CYS A 354 -17.72 22.93 4.35
C CYS A 354 -17.57 24.43 4.63
N GLU A 355 -16.66 25.16 3.99
CA GLU A 355 -16.43 26.57 4.34
C GLU A 355 -17.00 27.56 3.34
N ARG A 356 -17.16 27.18 2.06
CA ARG A 356 -17.52 28.10 0.98
C ARG A 356 -18.43 27.45 -0.06
N TYR A 357 -19.42 26.67 0.37
CA TYR A 357 -20.22 25.89 -0.59
C TYR A 357 -21.17 26.75 -1.43
N ALA A 358 -21.95 27.64 -0.80
CA ALA A 358 -22.95 28.44 -1.50
C ALA A 358 -22.32 29.37 -2.56
N ASN A 359 -22.89 29.38 -3.76
CA ASN A 359 -22.47 30.11 -4.96
C ASN A 359 -21.05 29.76 -5.45
N SER A 360 -20.53 28.58 -5.11
CA SER A 360 -19.16 28.17 -5.46
C SER A 360 -19.08 27.36 -6.75
N PRO A 361 -17.88 27.24 -7.35
CA PRO A 361 -17.63 26.23 -8.39
C PRO A 361 -17.94 24.80 -7.93
N ALA A 362 -17.70 24.48 -6.64
CA ALA A 362 -17.96 23.17 -6.07
C ALA A 362 -19.46 22.84 -6.07
N GLN A 363 -20.33 23.79 -5.70
CA GLN A 363 -21.80 23.63 -5.77
C GLN A 363 -22.27 23.37 -7.20
N ARG A 364 -21.77 24.14 -8.19
CA ARG A 364 -22.11 23.93 -9.60
C ARG A 364 -21.69 22.55 -10.10
N LYS A 365 -20.49 22.08 -9.70
CA LYS A 365 -20.01 20.72 -10.01
C LYS A 365 -20.90 19.66 -9.36
N LEU A 366 -21.19 19.76 -8.06
CA LEU A 366 -22.05 18.79 -7.36
C LEU A 366 -23.45 18.73 -7.95
N HIS A 367 -24.07 19.88 -8.23
CA HIS A 367 -25.39 19.93 -8.86
C HIS A 367 -25.39 19.25 -10.24
N ALA A 368 -24.36 19.50 -11.06
CA ALA A 368 -24.21 18.83 -12.36
C ALA A 368 -24.02 17.31 -12.22
N TRP A 369 -23.26 16.86 -11.22
CA TRP A 369 -23.08 15.42 -10.95
C TRP A 369 -24.32 14.77 -10.38
N ALA A 370 -25.08 15.47 -9.54
CA ALA A 370 -26.33 14.99 -8.97
C ALA A 370 -27.43 14.79 -10.03
N ALA A 371 -27.39 15.56 -11.13
CA ALA A 371 -28.32 15.43 -12.24
C ALA A 371 -27.98 14.29 -13.23
N ASP A 372 -26.74 13.78 -13.20
CA ASP A 372 -26.25 12.76 -14.13
C ASP A 372 -26.11 11.40 -13.43
N PRO A 373 -26.91 10.38 -13.78
CA PRO A 373 -26.84 9.05 -13.17
C PRO A 373 -25.44 8.41 -13.23
N LEU A 374 -24.65 8.70 -14.27
CA LEU A 374 -23.31 8.15 -14.44
C LEU A 374 -22.28 8.83 -13.53
N LYS A 375 -22.59 10.01 -12.99
CA LYS A 375 -21.68 10.80 -12.14
C LYS A 375 -22.04 10.80 -10.66
N GLN A 376 -23.05 10.02 -10.26
CA GLN A 376 -23.49 9.90 -8.88
C GLN A 376 -22.39 9.45 -7.90
N HIS A 377 -21.45 8.62 -8.37
CA HIS A 377 -20.28 8.19 -7.58
C HIS A 377 -19.39 9.37 -7.16
N ARG A 378 -19.33 10.45 -7.97
CA ARG A 378 -18.59 11.67 -7.62
C ARG A 378 -19.24 12.41 -6.45
N VAL A 379 -20.57 12.45 -6.41
CA VAL A 379 -21.32 13.01 -5.28
C VAL A 379 -21.04 12.20 -4.02
N GLY A 380 -21.09 10.87 -4.12
CA GLY A 380 -20.72 9.97 -3.02
C GLY A 380 -19.29 10.23 -2.54
N LEU A 381 -18.31 10.24 -3.44
CA LEU A 381 -16.91 10.51 -3.09
C LEU A 381 -16.73 11.87 -2.41
N ALA A 382 -17.48 12.91 -2.85
CA ALA A 382 -17.41 14.24 -2.26
C ALA A 382 -17.94 14.25 -0.82
N VAL A 383 -19.06 13.56 -0.58
CA VAL A 383 -19.62 13.35 0.76
C VAL A 383 -18.68 12.53 1.63
N THR A 384 -18.07 11.47 1.10
CA THR A 384 -17.12 10.62 1.80
C THR A 384 -15.85 11.39 2.18
N ALA A 385 -15.33 12.23 1.28
CA ALA A 385 -14.18 13.10 1.51
C ALA A 385 -14.50 14.15 2.59
N LEU A 386 -15.68 14.77 2.52
CA LEU A 386 -16.15 15.71 3.52
C LEU A 386 -16.32 15.07 4.90
N SER A 387 -16.97 13.92 4.99
CA SER A 387 -17.15 13.18 6.24
C SER A 387 -15.80 12.83 6.87
N SER A 388 -14.89 12.27 6.08
CA SER A 388 -13.52 11.95 6.52
C SER A 388 -12.75 13.19 6.98
N HIS A 389 -12.91 14.32 6.30
CA HIS A 389 -12.29 15.59 6.68
C HIS A 389 -12.83 16.10 8.02
N LEU A 390 -14.16 16.10 8.22
CA LEU A 390 -14.79 16.53 9.47
C LEU A 390 -14.37 15.65 10.66
N GLU A 391 -14.23 14.35 10.47
CA GLU A 391 -13.81 13.41 11.52
C GLU A 391 -12.35 13.62 11.97
N ARG A 392 -11.49 14.10 11.07
CA ARG A 392 -10.07 14.33 11.35
C ARG A 392 -9.77 15.72 11.92
N GLN A 393 -10.80 16.55 12.14
CA GLN A 393 -10.64 17.91 12.64
C GLN A 393 -10.09 17.94 14.07
N THR A 394 -8.88 18.46 14.24
CA THR A 394 -8.23 18.63 15.55
C THR A 394 -8.97 19.64 16.43
N LYS A 395 -9.66 20.59 15.81
CA LYS A 395 -10.46 21.62 16.47
C LYS A 395 -11.96 21.46 16.22
N LEU A 396 -12.48 20.24 16.35
CA LEU A 396 -13.89 19.94 16.10
C LEU A 396 -14.86 20.88 16.85
N ALA A 397 -14.50 21.36 18.05
CA ALA A 397 -15.33 22.31 18.80
C ALA A 397 -15.52 23.67 18.09
N GLU A 398 -14.52 24.15 17.35
CA GLU A 398 -14.63 25.38 16.54
C GLU A 398 -15.54 25.13 15.32
N VAL A 399 -15.37 23.98 14.66
CA VAL A 399 -16.19 23.56 13.51
C VAL A 399 -17.68 23.47 13.89
N LYS A 400 -17.99 22.87 15.05
CA LYS A 400 -19.38 22.77 15.57
C LYS A 400 -20.05 24.13 15.79
N ARG A 401 -19.29 25.17 16.11
CA ARG A 401 -19.80 26.52 16.41
C ARG A 401 -19.77 27.45 15.20
N SER A 402 -19.08 27.07 14.13
CA SER A 402 -18.97 27.87 12.91
C SER A 402 -20.31 27.94 12.18
N ASN A 403 -20.93 29.12 12.16
CA ASN A 403 -22.15 29.36 11.39
C ASN A 403 -21.91 29.19 9.89
N VAL A 404 -20.72 29.53 9.40
CA VAL A 404 -20.32 29.33 8.00
C VAL A 404 -20.35 27.86 7.63
N VAL A 405 -19.78 26.99 8.49
CA VAL A 405 -19.78 25.55 8.24
C VAL A 405 -21.17 24.97 8.32
N ARG A 406 -21.92 25.32 9.37
CA ARG A 406 -23.27 24.81 9.55
C ARG A 406 -24.22 25.24 8.42
N ALA A 407 -24.09 26.47 7.92
CA ALA A 407 -24.88 26.95 6.79
C ALA A 407 -24.49 26.24 5.49
N SER A 408 -23.19 26.08 5.21
CA SER A 408 -22.70 25.35 4.03
C SER A 408 -23.20 23.90 4.02
N LEU A 409 -23.10 23.20 5.14
CA LEU A 409 -23.62 21.84 5.30
C LEU A 409 -25.14 21.77 5.11
N GLY A 410 -25.88 22.78 5.54
CA GLY A 410 -27.32 22.81 5.37
C GLY A 410 -27.77 23.01 3.93
N VAL A 411 -27.10 23.91 3.19
CA VAL A 411 -27.31 24.08 1.74
C VAL A 411 -26.94 22.79 1.01
N LEU A 412 -25.78 22.22 1.31
CA LEU A 412 -25.32 20.95 0.73
C LEU A 412 -26.33 19.82 0.95
N LEU A 413 -26.81 19.62 2.18
CA LEU A 413 -27.78 18.58 2.51
C LEU A 413 -29.11 18.73 1.76
N ALA A 414 -29.53 19.96 1.44
CA ALA A 414 -30.75 20.21 0.69
C ALA A 414 -30.63 19.83 -0.81
N GLU A 415 -29.40 19.83 -1.35
CA GLU A 415 -29.11 19.57 -2.76
C GLU A 415 -28.63 18.13 -3.02
N LEU A 416 -28.24 17.40 -1.98
CA LEU A 416 -27.74 16.04 -2.10
C LEU A 416 -28.88 15.04 -2.40
N PRO A 417 -28.65 14.06 -3.29
CA PRO A 417 -29.51 12.89 -3.40
C PRO A 417 -29.66 12.18 -2.05
N GLU A 418 -30.87 11.69 -1.75
CA GLU A 418 -31.24 11.13 -0.43
C GLU A 418 -30.19 10.15 0.11
N ARG A 419 -29.76 9.19 -0.71
CA ARG A 419 -28.77 8.16 -0.32
C ARG A 419 -27.45 8.74 0.22
N TRP A 420 -26.99 9.86 -0.34
CA TRP A 420 -25.73 10.50 0.08
C TRP A 420 -25.96 11.51 1.20
N ALA A 421 -27.13 12.16 1.22
CA ALA A 421 -27.53 13.04 2.31
C ALA A 421 -27.58 12.26 3.64
N LEU A 422 -28.11 11.04 3.64
CA LEU A 422 -28.16 10.17 4.83
C LEU A 422 -26.78 9.89 5.43
N ASP A 423 -25.77 9.61 4.60
CA ASP A 423 -24.39 9.35 5.03
C ASP A 423 -23.77 10.60 5.71
N LEU A 424 -24.00 11.79 5.13
CA LEU A 424 -23.54 13.05 5.71
C LEU A 424 -24.29 13.40 7.00
N VAL A 425 -25.60 13.16 7.06
CA VAL A 425 -26.41 13.35 8.27
C VAL A 425 -25.93 12.46 9.41
N ALA A 426 -25.65 11.18 9.13
CA ALA A 426 -25.11 10.24 10.11
C ALA A 426 -23.78 10.72 10.68
N THR A 427 -22.90 11.25 9.82
CA THR A 427 -21.62 11.83 10.22
C THR A 427 -21.81 13.08 11.08
N CYS A 428 -22.66 14.02 10.65
CA CYS A 428 -22.97 15.22 11.42
C CYS A 428 -23.53 14.87 12.81
N LYS A 429 -24.44 13.90 12.89
CA LYS A 429 -25.01 13.41 14.15
C LYS A 429 -23.93 12.82 15.07
N ARG A 430 -23.08 11.94 14.55
CA ARG A 430 -21.96 11.35 15.31
C ARG A 430 -20.99 12.40 15.83
N LEU A 431 -20.71 13.42 15.02
CA LEU A 431 -19.84 14.53 15.40
C LEU A 431 -20.54 15.61 16.22
N GLY A 432 -21.87 15.59 16.37
CA GLY A 432 -22.64 16.62 17.06
C GLY A 432 -22.59 17.99 16.37
N ILE A 433 -22.57 18.01 15.03
CA ILE A 433 -22.70 19.20 14.20
C ILE A 433 -24.17 19.33 13.80
N THR A 434 -24.76 20.51 13.98
CA THR A 434 -26.16 20.79 13.59
C THR A 434 -26.19 21.72 12.38
N PRO A 435 -26.41 21.21 11.16
CA PRO A 435 -26.54 22.04 9.95
C PRO A 435 -27.68 23.05 10.07
N ILE A 436 -27.49 24.24 9.50
CA ILE A 436 -28.50 25.30 9.43
C ILE A 436 -29.20 25.18 8.08
N ARG A 437 -30.49 24.83 8.08
CA ARG A 437 -31.26 24.73 6.83
C ARG A 437 -31.29 26.08 6.13
N PRO A 438 -31.11 26.13 4.79
CA PRO A 438 -31.39 27.34 4.04
C PRO A 438 -32.86 27.73 4.26
N GLY A 439 -33.09 29.02 4.48
CA GLY A 439 -34.41 29.61 4.69
C GLY A 439 -35.20 29.76 3.40
#